data_AF-A0A357T0G6-F1
#
_entry.id   AF-A0A357T0G6-F1
#
_cell.length_a   1.000
_cell.length_b   1.000
_cell.length_c   1.000
_cell.angle_alpha   90.00
_cell.angle_beta   90.00
_cell.angle_gamma   90.00
#
_symmetry.space_group_name_H-M   'P 1'
#
loop_
_entity.id
_entity.type
_entity.pdbx_description
1 polymer ?
#
loop_
_entity_poly.entity_id
_entity_poly.type
_entity_poly.pdbx_seq_one_letter_code
_entity_poly.pdbx_strand_id
1 'polypeptide(L)' 'KQGRTEGAIDPTIDLILISKMLTSISYSLTDFVYEDGKLDLDDMEIIDQMLYIIENGIKK' A
#
# COMPACT_ATOMS: atom_id res chain seq x y z
N LYS A 1 -5.18 13.87 3.56
CA LYS A 1 -4.86 15.07 4.40
C LYS A 1 -4.79 14.72 5.88
N GLN A 2 -5.74 13.93 6.41
CA GLN A 2 -5.80 13.53 7.83
C GLN A 2 -4.52 12.86 8.38
N GLY A 3 -3.93 11.88 7.67
CA GLY A 3 -2.71 11.21 8.15
C GLY A 3 -1.48 12.09 8.34
N ARG A 4 -1.38 13.23 7.62
CA ARG A 4 -0.32 14.23 7.85
C ARG A 4 -0.64 15.11 9.06
N THR A 5 -1.93 15.41 9.28
CA THR A 5 -2.39 16.16 10.47
C THR A 5 -2.17 15.37 11.75
N GLU A 6 -2.33 14.06 11.71
CA GLU A 6 -2.15 13.15 12.85
C GLU A 6 -0.68 12.77 13.11
N GLY A 7 0.26 13.26 12.28
CA GLY A 7 1.69 12.94 12.39
C GLY A 7 2.06 11.50 12.00
N ALA A 8 1.11 10.74 11.41
CA ALA A 8 1.29 9.35 11.02
C ALA A 8 2.07 9.17 9.70
N ILE A 9 2.25 10.24 8.93
CA ILE A 9 2.95 10.24 7.64
C ILE A 9 4.15 11.19 7.74
N ASP A 10 5.30 10.77 7.25
CA ASP A 10 6.49 11.63 7.18
C ASP A 10 6.15 12.94 6.43
N PRO A 11 6.39 14.13 7.03
CA PRO A 11 6.04 15.41 6.43
C PRO A 11 6.83 15.75 5.15
N THR A 12 7.93 15.06 4.87
CA THR A 12 8.78 15.22 3.68
C THR A 12 8.26 14.45 2.46
N ILE A 13 7.30 13.55 2.65
CA ILE A 13 6.71 12.75 1.58
C ILE A 13 5.84 13.59 0.65
N ASP A 14 6.01 13.36 -0.67
CA ASP A 14 5.08 13.85 -1.69
C ASP A 14 3.80 13.03 -1.66
N LEU A 15 2.74 13.65 -1.10
CA LEU A 15 1.42 13.04 -0.97
C LEU A 15 0.78 12.70 -2.32
N ILE A 16 1.07 13.44 -3.39
CA ILE A 16 0.51 13.17 -4.73
C ILE A 16 1.18 11.93 -5.31
N LEU A 17 2.50 11.83 -5.17
CA LEU A 17 3.23 10.65 -5.62
C LEU A 17 2.79 9.39 -4.86
N ILE A 18 2.74 9.45 -3.53
CA ILE A 18 2.35 8.31 -2.70
C ILE A 18 0.91 7.89 -2.94
N SER A 19 -0.02 8.84 -3.10
CA SER A 19 -1.41 8.47 -3.41
C SER A 19 -1.52 7.74 -4.76
N LYS A 20 -0.80 8.18 -5.80
CA LYS A 20 -0.76 7.47 -7.08
C LYS A 20 -0.14 6.07 -6.95
N MET A 21 0.95 5.93 -6.20
CA MET A 21 1.59 4.63 -5.96
C MET A 21 0.64 3.68 -5.23
N LEU A 22 0.00 4.13 -4.15
CA LEU A 22 -0.97 3.34 -3.39
C LEU A 22 -2.14 2.91 -4.28
N THR A 23 -2.71 3.82 -5.06
CA THR A 23 -3.78 3.48 -6.02
C THR A 23 -3.32 2.43 -7.03
N SER A 24 -2.12 2.55 -7.58
CA SER A 24 -1.58 1.57 -8.53
C SER A 24 -1.40 0.19 -7.89
N ILE A 25 -0.84 0.14 -6.68
CA ILE A 25 -0.65 -1.11 -5.93
C ILE A 25 -2.00 -1.75 -5.63
N SER A 26 -3.01 -0.98 -5.21
CA SER A 26 -4.36 -1.50 -4.95
C SER A 26 -4.99 -2.12 -6.19
N TYR A 27 -4.83 -1.52 -7.37
CA TYR A 27 -5.30 -2.13 -8.61
C TYR A 27 -4.56 -3.42 -8.93
N SER A 28 -3.22 -3.41 -8.87
CA SER A 28 -2.43 -4.61 -9.14
C SER A 28 -2.75 -5.77 -8.21
N LEU A 29 -2.99 -5.50 -6.91
CA LEU A 29 -3.44 -6.53 -5.96
C LEU A 29 -4.83 -7.04 -6.27
N THR A 30 -5.74 -6.16 -6.68
CA THR A 30 -7.11 -6.55 -7.07
C THR A 30 -7.07 -7.45 -8.30
N ASP A 31 -6.26 -7.09 -9.30
CA ASP A 31 -6.08 -7.87 -10.52
C ASP A 31 -5.44 -9.22 -10.21
N PHE A 32 -4.42 -9.25 -9.35
CA PHE A 32 -3.75 -10.48 -8.91
C PHE A 32 -4.72 -11.46 -8.24
N VAL A 33 -5.55 -10.99 -7.31
CA VAL A 33 -6.59 -11.80 -6.65
C VAL A 33 -7.68 -12.23 -7.64
N TYR A 34 -8.02 -11.38 -8.62
CA TYR A 34 -9.04 -11.69 -9.61
C TYR A 34 -8.56 -12.73 -10.64
N GLU A 35 -7.30 -12.66 -11.08
CA GLU A 35 -6.70 -13.58 -12.04
C GLU A 35 -6.48 -14.98 -11.47
N ASP A 36 -6.05 -15.10 -10.21
CA ASP A 36 -5.89 -16.41 -9.56
C ASP A 36 -7.24 -17.01 -9.13
N GLY A 37 -8.27 -16.17 -8.96
CA GLY A 37 -9.63 -16.59 -8.64
C GLY A 37 -9.78 -17.18 -7.23
N LYS A 38 -8.72 -17.11 -6.42
CA LYS A 38 -8.64 -17.49 -5.01
C LYS A 38 -7.80 -16.45 -4.27
N LEU A 39 -7.99 -16.42 -2.96
CA LEU A 39 -7.13 -15.71 -2.03
C LEU A 39 -6.51 -16.77 -1.13
N ASP A 40 -5.27 -17.14 -1.39
CA ASP A 40 -4.56 -18.18 -0.65
C ASP A 40 -3.48 -17.61 0.29
N LEU A 41 -2.73 -18.51 0.95
CA LEU A 41 -1.74 -18.09 1.94
C LEU A 41 -0.55 -17.37 1.31
N ASP A 42 -0.20 -17.70 0.07
CA ASP A 42 0.92 -17.07 -0.64
C ASP A 42 0.51 -15.64 -1.06
N ASP A 43 -0.75 -15.45 -1.50
CA ASP A 43 -1.30 -14.12 -1.78
C ASP A 43 -1.29 -13.21 -0.56
N MET A 44 -1.65 -13.76 0.60
CA MET A 44 -1.65 -13.03 1.87
C MET A 44 -0.24 -12.65 2.30
N GLU A 45 0.77 -13.47 2.02
CA GLU A 45 2.17 -13.14 2.28
C GLU A 45 2.66 -12.00 1.39
N ILE A 46 2.28 -12.00 0.10
CA ILE A 46 2.59 -10.91 -0.83
C ILE A 46 1.94 -9.59 -0.36
N ILE A 47 0.67 -9.64 0.05
CA ILE A 47 -0.04 -8.48 0.59
C ILE A 47 0.65 -7.95 1.85
N ASP A 48 1.07 -8.83 2.77
CA ASP A 48 1.75 -8.44 4.00
C ASP A 48 3.11 -7.76 3.73
N GLN A 49 3.90 -8.31 2.80
CA GLN A 49 5.17 -7.69 2.39
C GLN A 49 4.96 -6.31 1.75
N MET A 50 3.92 -6.14 0.92
CA MET A 50 3.59 -4.83 0.35
C MET A 50 3.12 -3.84 1.41
N LEU A 51 2.29 -4.27 2.36
CA LEU A 51 1.87 -3.46 3.50
C LEU A 51 3.06 -3.04 4.36
N TYR A 52 4.01 -3.94 4.60
CA TYR A 52 5.25 -3.63 5.31
C TYR A 52 6.08 -2.55 4.61
N ILE A 53 6.23 -2.63 3.27
CA ILE A 53 6.95 -1.61 2.49
C ILE A 53 6.24 -0.26 2.57
N ILE A 54 4.91 -0.26 2.45
CA ILE A 54 4.08 0.94 2.58
C ILE A 54 4.21 1.53 3.98
N GLU A 55 4.15 0.70 5.01
CA GLU A 55 4.21 1.12 6.40
C GLU A 55 5.57 1.73 6.74
N ASN A 56 6.67 1.06 6.41
CA ASN A 56 8.01 1.55 6.72
C ASN A 56 8.52 2.62 5.74
N GLY A 57 7.95 2.70 4.53
CA GLY A 57 8.30 3.73 3.54
C GLY A 57 7.52 5.03 3.72
N ILE A 58 6.37 5.00 4.40
CA ILE A 58 5.49 6.18 4.59
C ILE A 58 5.48 6.68 6.04
N LYS A 59 5.65 5.78 7.01
CA LYS A 59 5.78 6.17 8.43
C LYS A 59 7.19 6.68 8.71
N LYS A 60 7.28 7.53 9.72
CA LYS A 60 8.49 8.18 10.20
C LYS A 60 9.27 7.28 11.15
#